data_AF-K1U653-F1
#
_entry.id   AF-K1U653-F1
#
_cell.length_a   1.000
_cell.length_b   1.000
_cell.length_c   1.000
_cell.angle_alpha   90.00
_cell.angle_beta   90.00
_cell.angle_gamma   90.00
#
_symmetry.space_group_name_H-M   'P 1'
#
loop_
_entity.id
_entity.type
_entity.pdbx_description
1 polymer ?
#
loop_
_entity_poly.entity_id
_entity_poly.type
_entity_poly.pdbx_seq_one_letter_code
_entity_poly.pdbx_strand_id
1 'polypeptide(L)' 'KFSAYVTELRIQEAKKLLLEHSEESPYAVAEMVGFGNNPQYFSQIFKKYTKLSPKDYVKSMLEP' A
#
# COMPACT_ATOMS: atom_id res chain seq x y z
N LYS A 1 -13.16 14.50 -7.70
CA LYS A 1 -13.38 14.51 -6.23
C LYS A 1 -12.02 14.46 -5.54
N PHE A 2 -11.71 15.43 -4.68
CA PHE A 2 -10.43 15.57 -3.95
C PHE A 2 -9.98 14.27 -3.22
N SER A 3 -10.92 13.49 -2.68
CA SER A 3 -10.63 12.23 -1.99
C SER A 3 -9.93 11.18 -2.86
N ALA A 4 -10.24 11.11 -4.16
CA ALA A 4 -9.63 10.13 -5.06
C ALA A 4 -8.16 10.46 -5.33
N TYR A 5 -7.85 11.75 -5.48
CA TYR A 5 -6.48 12.25 -5.65
C TYR A 5 -5.63 12.00 -4.40
N VAL A 6 -6.15 12.31 -3.21
CA VAL A 6 -5.46 12.01 -1.95
C VAL A 6 -5.23 10.51 -1.77
N THR A 7 -6.22 9.68 -2.16
CA THR A 7 -6.08 8.22 -2.10
C THR A 7 -4.97 7.74 -3.02
N GLU A 8 -4.89 8.27 -4.23
CA GLU A 8 -3.82 7.93 -5.18
C GLU A 8 -2.44 8.29 -4.62
N LEU A 9 -2.26 9.49 -4.07
CA LEU A 9 -1.01 9.91 -3.44
C LEU A 9 -0.60 8.97 -2.29
N ARG A 10 -1.54 8.59 -1.42
CA ARG A 10 -1.29 7.64 -0.34
C ARG A 10 -0.86 6.26 -0.85
N ILE A 11 -1.43 5.79 -1.96
CA ILE A 11 -1.03 4.51 -2.55
C ILE A 11 0.36 4.60 -3.19
N GLN A 12 0.70 5.71 -3.84
CA GLN A 12 2.05 5.90 -4.38
C GLN A 12 3.09 5.89 -3.26
N GLU A 13 2.79 6.51 -2.13
CA GLU A 13 3.69 6.48 -0.97
C GLU A 13 3.78 5.09 -0.34
N ALA A 14 2.64 4.39 -0.21
CA ALA A 14 2.62 3.02 0.31
C ALA A 14 3.49 2.07 -0.53
N LYS A 15 3.54 2.24 -1.86
CA LYS A 15 4.43 1.45 -2.72
C LYS A 15 5.89 1.62 -2.35
N LYS A 16 6.34 2.85 -2.10
CA LYS A 16 7.73 3.13 -1.73
C LYS A 16 8.05 2.52 -0.38
N LEU A 17 7.21 2.79 0.63
CA LEU A 17 7.40 2.28 1.98
C LEU A 17 7.43 0.74 2.02
N LEU A 18 6.58 0.06 1.25
CA LEU A 18 6.58 -1.40 1.13
C LEU A 18 7.89 -1.96 0.55
N LEU A 19 8.60 -1.21 -0.30
CA LEU A 19 9.86 -1.65 -0.89
C LEU A 19 11.06 -1.26 -0.02
N GLU A 20 11.03 -0.09 0.60
CA GLU A 20 12.05 0.38 1.54
C GLU A 20 12.04 -0.44 2.85
N HIS A 21 10.85 -0.90 3.27
CA HIS A 21 10.61 -1.66 4.48
C HIS A 21 9.98 -3.03 4.16
N SER A 22 10.60 -3.80 3.26
CA SER A 22 10.04 -5.08 2.76
C SER A 22 9.80 -6.14 3.85
N GLU A 23 10.52 -6.05 4.96
CA GLU A 23 10.35 -6.92 6.13
C GLU A 23 9.22 -6.47 7.07
N GLU A 24 8.73 -5.23 6.92
CA GLU A 24 7.63 -4.71 7.74
C GLU A 24 6.27 -5.26 7.28
N SER A 25 5.37 -5.42 8.26
CA SER A 25 4.01 -5.82 7.96
C SER A 25 3.32 -4.75 7.10
N PRO A 26 2.55 -5.12 6.06
CA PRO A 26 1.70 -4.18 5.33
C PRO A 26 0.73 -3.38 6.22
N TYR A 27 0.45 -3.87 7.43
CA TYR A 27 -0.30 -3.13 8.46
C TYR A 27 0.43 -1.86 8.90
N ALA A 28 1.75 -1.93 9.15
CA ALA A 28 2.54 -0.78 9.57
C ALA A 28 2.53 0.30 8.47
N VAL A 29 2.71 -0.10 7.21
CA VAL A 29 2.59 0.82 6.08
C VAL A 29 1.19 1.42 5.97
N ALA A 30 0.13 0.62 6.21
CA ALA A 30 -1.24 1.13 6.22
C ALA A 30 -1.44 2.22 7.28
N GLU A 31 -0.84 2.07 8.46
CA GLU A 31 -0.85 3.09 9.51
C GLU A 31 -0.15 4.38 9.06
N MET A 32 1.06 4.27 8.49
CA MET A 32 1.85 5.40 8.00
C MET A 32 1.14 6.20 6.90
N VAL A 33 0.40 5.54 6.01
CA VAL A 33 -0.29 6.19 4.88
C VAL A 33 -1.75 6.57 5.18
N GLY A 34 -2.16 6.56 6.45
CA GLY A 34 -3.46 7.08 6.89
C GLY A 34 -4.62 6.12 6.70
N PHE A 35 -4.36 4.81 6.76
CA PHE A 35 -5.34 3.72 6.76
C PHE A 35 -5.34 2.88 8.05
N GLY A 36 -4.67 3.34 9.12
CA GLY A 36 -4.50 2.57 10.38
C GLY A 36 -5.80 2.07 11.01
N ASN A 37 -6.90 2.83 10.88
CA ASN A 37 -8.22 2.42 11.41
C ASN A 37 -8.87 1.27 10.62
N ASN A 38 -8.42 0.99 9.39
CA ASN A 38 -8.95 -0.10 8.56
C ASN A 38 -7.90 -0.66 7.57
N PRO A 39 -7.00 -1.54 8.05
CA PRO A 39 -5.95 -2.16 7.23
C PRO A 39 -6.49 -3.07 6.11
N GLN A 40 -7.66 -3.68 6.32
CA GLN A 40 -8.33 -4.47 5.29
C GLN A 40 -8.74 -3.58 4.12
N TYR A 41 -9.27 -2.39 4.40
CA TYR A 41 -9.60 -1.40 3.38
C TYR A 41 -8.36 -0.89 2.63
N PHE A 42 -7.23 -0.66 3.33
CA PHE A 42 -5.95 -0.39 2.67
C PHE A 42 -5.61 -1.46 1.65
N SER A 43 -5.66 -2.73 2.04
CA SER A 43 -5.30 -3.84 1.14
C SER A 43 -6.20 -3.90 -0.09
N GLN A 44 -7.50 -3.62 0.06
CA GLN A 44 -8.46 -3.55 -1.05
C GLN A 44 -8.16 -2.39 -2.00
N ILE A 45 -7.91 -1.19 -1.46
CA ILE A 45 -7.60 -0.01 -2.28
C ILE A 45 -6.25 -0.17 -2.95
N PHE A 46 -5.23 -0.61 -2.23
CA PHE A 46 -3.91 -0.90 -2.80
C PHE A 46 -4.04 -1.85 -3.98
N LYS A 47 -4.71 -3.00 -3.81
CA LYS A 47 -4.97 -3.95 -4.89
C LYS A 47 -5.76 -3.36 -6.06
N LYS A 48 -6.73 -2.48 -5.80
CA LYS A 48 -7.48 -1.80 -6.88
C LYS A 48 -6.55 -0.97 -7.78
N TYR A 49 -5.60 -0.26 -7.18
CA TYR A 49 -4.67 0.65 -7.85
C TYR A 49 -3.46 -0.07 -8.47
N THR A 50 -2.94 -1.12 -7.82
CA THR A 50 -1.71 -1.82 -8.24
C THR A 50 -1.96 -3.14 -8.95
N LYS A 51 -3.20 -3.66 -8.89
CA LYS A 51 -3.61 -5.01 -9.28
C LYS A 51 -3.02 -6.14 -8.43
N LEU A 52 -2.21 -5.82 -7.42
CA LEU A 52 -1.53 -6.77 -6.55
C LEU A 52 -1.87 -6.49 -5.08
N SER A 53 -1.91 -7.53 -4.24
CA SER A 53 -1.92 -7.27 -2.79
C SER A 53 -0.60 -6.59 -2.38
N PRO A 54 -0.53 -5.90 -1.22
CA PRO A 54 0.73 -5.34 -0.74
C PRO A 54 1.87 -6.36 -0.69
N LYS A 55 1.60 -7.59 -0.22
CA LYS A 55 2.59 -8.67 -0.16
C LYS A 55 3.02 -9.14 -1.54
N ASP A 56 2.06 -9.36 -2.45
CA ASP A 56 2.37 -9.78 -3.82
C ASP A 56 3.15 -8.69 -4.57
N TYR A 57 2.87 -7.41 -4.29
CA TYR A 57 3.59 -6.29 -4.86
C TYR A 57 5.07 -6.32 -4.45
N VAL A 58 5.36 -6.44 -3.14
CA VAL A 58 6.74 -6.57 -2.64
C VAL A 58 7.45 -7.75 -3.29
N LYS A 59 6.82 -8.93 -3.27
CA LYS A 59 7.37 -10.13 -3.89
C LYS A 59 7.68 -9.90 -5.38
N SER A 60 6.73 -9.35 -6.14
CA SER A 60 6.90 -9.12 -7.58
C SER A 60 7.98 -8.10 -7.95
N MET A 61 8.34 -7.21 -7.02
CA MET A 61 9.32 -6.15 -7.26
C MET A 61 10.73 -6.53 -6.81
N LEU A 62 10.85 -7.46 -5.84
CA LEU A 62 12.13 -7.91 -5.29
C LEU A 62 12.60 -9.26 -5.85
N GLU A 63 11.68 -10.09 -6.34
CA GLU A 63 11.96 -11.38 -7.00
C GLU A 63 11.51 -11.32 -8.48
N PRO A 64 12.27 -10.65 -9.36
CA PRO A 64 11.93 -10.52 -10.79
C PRO A 64 12.04 -11.84 -11.57
#